data_AF-A0A8S2LGP9-F1
#
_entry.id   AF-A0A8S2LGP9-F1
#
_cell.length_a   1.000
_cell.length_b   1.000
_cell.length_c   1.000
_cell.angle_alpha   90.00
_cell.angle_beta   90.00
_cell.angle_gamma   90.00
#
_symmetry.space_group_name_H-M   'P 1'
#
loop_
_entity.id
_entity.type
_entity.pdbx_description
1 polymer ?
#
loop_
_entity_poly.entity_id
_entity_poly.type
_entity_poly.pdbx_seq_one_letter_code
_entity_poly.pdbx_strand_id
1 'polypeptide(L)' 'MKIRGEEIERVSEFTYLGSLLTEDAKSSKEINRRIGLGAARFQQLQGSVWDQTSIGLKTK' A
#
# COMPACT_ATOMS: atom_id res chain seq x y z
N MET A 1 26.16 -8.13 6.54
CA MET A 1 25.61 -9.49 6.69
C MET A 1 25.86 -10.24 5.40
N LYS A 2 26.29 -11.50 5.43
CA LYS A 2 26.53 -12.31 4.21
C LYS A 2 25.48 -13.39 4.07
N ILE A 3 24.76 -13.43 2.95
CA ILE A 3 23.86 -14.55 2.59
C ILE A 3 24.49 -15.25 1.40
N ARG A 4 24.70 -16.57 1.49
CA ARG A 4 25.33 -17.36 0.40
C ARG A 4 26.68 -16.81 -0.09
N GLY A 5 27.43 -16.17 0.80
CA GLY A 5 28.72 -15.55 0.47
C GLY A 5 28.64 -14.13 -0.07
N GLU A 6 27.45 -13.63 -0.41
CA GLU A 6 27.23 -12.27 -0.92
C GLU A 6 26.94 -11.30 0.22
N GLU A 7 27.56 -10.12 0.18
CA GLU A 7 27.22 -9.02 1.09
C GLU A 7 25.89 -8.41 0.69
N ILE A 8 24.96 -8.39 1.64
CA ILE A 8 23.65 -7.75 1.44
C ILE A 8 23.65 -6.39 2.12
N GLU A 9 23.20 -5.39 1.37
CA GLU A 9 22.96 -4.05 1.86
C GLU A 9 21.93 -4.05 3.00
N ARG A 10 22.24 -3.31 4.05
CA ARG A 10 21.28 -3.08 5.14
C ARG A 10 20.53 -1.79 4.86
N VAL A 11 19.22 -1.91 4.67
CA VAL A 11 18.32 -0.78 4.48
C VAL A 11 17.38 -0.64 5.69
N SER A 12 17.00 0.59 6.01
CA SER A 12 16.03 0.87 7.08
C SER A 12 14.60 0.49 6.69
N GLU A 13 14.31 0.49 5.38
CA GLU A 13 13.02 0.21 4.78
C GLU A 13 13.18 -0.61 3.51
N PHE A 14 12.36 -1.65 3.37
CA PHE A 14 12.38 -2.52 2.21
C PHE A 14 10.96 -2.88 1.80
N THR A 15 10.59 -2.63 0.54
CA THR A 15 9.28 -3.05 0.03
C THR A 15 9.40 -4.41 -0.64
N TYR A 16 8.69 -5.40 -0.11
CA TYR A 16 8.65 -6.76 -0.66
C TYR A 16 7.21 -7.17 -0.95
N LEU A 17 6.93 -7.52 -2.21
CA LEU A 17 5.58 -7.92 -2.67
C LEU A 17 4.47 -6.94 -2.26
N GLY A 18 4.80 -5.64 -2.25
CA GLY A 18 3.88 -4.56 -1.88
C GLY A 18 3.82 -4.21 -0.39
N SER A 19 4.38 -5.07 0.47
CA SER A 19 4.48 -4.84 1.92
C SER A 19 5.76 -4.07 2.27
N LEU A 20 5.63 -2.99 3.05
CA LEU A 20 6.77 -2.29 3.62
C LEU A 20 7.26 -3.00 4.88
N LEU A 21 8.53 -3.41 4.86
CA LEU A 21 9.26 -3.93 6.00
C LEU A 21 10.14 -2.81 6.55
N THR A 22 10.10 -2.58 7.86
CA THR A 22 10.94 -1.61 8.56
C THR A 22 11.95 -2.33 9.45
N GLU A 23 13.11 -1.70 9.66
CA GLU A 23 14.16 -2.24 10.52
C GLU A 23 13.70 -2.45 11.98
N ASP A 24 12.81 -1.59 12.47
CA ASP A 24 12.24 -1.70 13.82
C ASP A 24 11.10 -2.73 13.94
N ALA A 25 10.80 -3.44 12.84
CA ALA A 25 9.74 -4.44 12.71
C ALA A 25 8.33 -3.94 13.09
N LYS A 26 8.12 -2.61 13.19
CA LYS A 26 6.83 -2.03 13.53
C LYS A 26 5.92 -1.94 12.31
N SER A 27 4.70 -2.43 12.45
CA SER A 27 3.68 -2.35 11.40
C SER A 27 3.10 -0.95 11.22
N SER A 28 3.27 -0.02 12.18
CA SER A 28 2.64 1.30 12.15
C SER A 28 2.95 2.09 10.87
N LYS A 29 4.18 2.01 10.37
CA LYS A 29 4.58 2.72 9.15
C LYS A 29 3.88 2.15 7.90
N GLU A 30 3.83 0.83 7.79
CA GLU A 30 3.11 0.16 6.70
C GLU A 30 1.60 0.38 6.78
N ILE A 31 1.01 0.37 7.98
CA ILE A 31 -0.42 0.67 8.19
C ILE A 31 -0.74 2.08 7.67
N ASN A 32 0.02 3.08 8.10
CA ASN A 32 -0.17 4.46 7.66
C ASN A 32 0.03 4.61 6.14
N ARG A 33 1.04 3.95 5.58
CA ARG A 33 1.28 3.92 4.14
C ARG A 33 0.10 3.32 3.37
N ARG A 34 -0.44 2.18 3.80
CA ARG A 34 -1.58 1.53 3.15
C ARG A 34 -2.86 2.37 3.24
N ILE A 35 -3.12 2.98 4.39
CA ILE A 35 -4.25 3.91 4.55
C ILE A 35 -4.10 5.08 3.58
N GLY A 36 -2.91 5.69 3.50
CA GLY A 36 -2.63 6.78 2.57
C GLY A 36 -2.82 6.39 1.10
N LEU A 37 -2.31 5.22 0.70
CA LEU A 37 -2.51 4.69 -0.65
C LEU A 37 -3.99 4.46 -0.96
N GLY A 38 -4.73 3.86 -0.03
CA GLY A 38 -6.17 3.62 -0.16
C GLY A 38 -6.95 4.94 -0.30
N ALA A 39 -6.68 5.92 0.56
CA ALA A 39 -7.32 7.23 0.52
C ALA A 39 -7.05 7.96 -0.80
N ALA A 40 -5.79 7.96 -1.27
CA ALA A 40 -5.42 8.58 -2.53
C ALA A 40 -6.14 7.92 -3.72
N ARG A 41 -6.21 6.58 -3.76
CA ARG A 41 -6.96 5.86 -4.82
C ARG A 41 -8.45 6.10 -4.75
N PHE A 42 -9.02 6.15 -3.54
CA PHE A 42 -10.42 6.47 -3.35
C PHE A 42 -10.74 7.86 -3.91
N GLN A 43 -9.92 8.86 -3.60
CA GLN A 43 -10.07 10.22 -4.11
C GLN A 43 -9.92 10.30 -5.64
N GLN A 44 -9.00 9.53 -6.23
CA GLN A 44 -8.83 9.49 -7.70
C GLN A 44 -10.06 8.95 -8.44
N LEU A 45 -10.87 8.14 -7.78
CA LEU A 45 -12.09 7.55 -8.33
C LEU A 45 -13.35 8.41 -8.09
N GLN A 46 -13.19 9.52 -7.36
CA GLN A 46 -14.22 10.54 -7.21
C GLN A 46 -14.52 11.16 -8.59
N GLY A 47 -15.79 11.41 -8.90
CA GLY A 47 -16.25 11.85 -10.22
C GLY A 47 -16.47 10.73 -11.24
N SER A 48 -15.57 9.74 -11.32
CA SER A 48 -15.64 8.70 -12.37
C SER A 48 -16.42 7.45 -11.95
N VAL A 49 -16.24 6.99 -10.70
CA VAL A 49 -16.91 5.79 -10.19
C VAL A 49 -17.89 6.15 -9.09
N TRP A 50 -17.44 6.90 -8.07
CA TRP A 50 -18.25 7.14 -6.88
C TRP A 50 -19.44 8.07 -7.11
N ASP A 51 -19.27 9.05 -7.99
CA ASP A 51 -20.32 10.03 -8.31
C ASP A 51 -21.15 9.62 -9.55
N GLN A 52 -20.90 8.43 -10.10
CA GLN A 52 -21.55 7.96 -11.31
C GLN A 52 -22.98 7.50 -11.01
N THR A 53 -23.96 8.25 -11.50
CA THR A 53 -25.39 7.94 -11.34
C THR A 53 -25.96 7.02 -12.42
N SER A 54 -25.18 6.73 -13.46
CA SER A 54 -25.64 5.91 -14.60
C SER A 54 -25.69 4.41 -14.29
N ILE A 55 -25.11 3.98 -13.17
CA ILE A 55 -25.18 2.59 -12.71
C ILE A 55 -26.33 2.48 -11.73
N GLY A 56 -27.36 1.71 -12.08
CA GLY A 56 -28.52 1.50 -11.23
C GLY A 56 -28.13 0.74 -9.95
N LEU A 57 -28.27 1.38 -8.79
CA LEU A 57 -27.94 0.79 -7.48
C LEU A 57 -28.99 -0.22 -6.97
N LYS A 58 -30.00 -0.56 -7.78
CA LYS A 58 -31.06 -1.49 -7.40
C LYS A 58 -30.63 -2.92 -7.72
N THR A 59 -30.51 -3.74 -6.69
CA THR A 59 -30.39 -5.20 -6.80
C THR A 59 -31.77 -5.85 -6.83
N LYS A 60 -31.89 -7.05 -7.44
CA LYS A 60 -33.13 -7.83 -7.50
C LYS A 60 -33.61 -8.29 -6.13
#